data_AF-A0A6G3XCM6-F1
#
_entry.id   AF-A0A6G3XCM6-F1
#
_cell.length_a   1.000
_cell.length_b   1.000
_cell.length_c   1.000
_cell.angle_alpha   90.00
_cell.angle_beta   90.00
_cell.angle_gamma   90.00
#
_symmetry.space_group_name_H-M   'P 1'
#
loop_
_entity.id
_entity.type
_entity.pdbx_description
1 polymer ?
#
loop_
_entity_poly.entity_id
_entity_poly.type
_entity_poly.pdbx_seq_one_letter_code
_entity_poly.pdbx_strand_id
1 'polypeptide(L)' 'MRVTIADVAREAGVSKTTVSRVINTKGEVDRSTAARVREVIAQLGYVPSSGAVGLARGSSRT' A
#
# COMPACT_ATOMS: atom_id res chain seq x y z
N MET A 1 -14.31 -11.20 4.87
CA MET A 1 -14.02 -10.48 3.62
C MET A 1 -12.73 -9.70 3.83
N ARG A 2 -11.64 -10.01 3.11
CA ARG A 2 -10.33 -9.35 3.32
C ARG A 2 -10.29 -8.07 2.48
N VAL A 3 -9.98 -6.94 3.11
CA VAL A 3 -9.73 -5.68 2.39
C VAL A 3 -8.48 -5.87 1.52
N THR A 4 -8.60 -5.55 0.24
CA THR A 4 -7.49 -5.63 -0.71
C THR A 4 -6.94 -4.24 -1.02
N ILE A 5 -5.75 -4.19 -1.61
CA ILE A 5 -5.17 -2.94 -2.13
C ILE A 5 -6.06 -2.26 -3.18
N ALA A 6 -6.94 -3.02 -3.85
CA ALA A 6 -7.90 -2.49 -4.81
C ALA A 6 -9.03 -1.71 -4.13
N ASP A 7 -9.47 -2.17 -2.95
CA ASP A 7 -10.49 -1.48 -2.16
C ASP A 7 -9.92 -0.18 -1.60
N VAL A 8 -8.71 -0.22 -1.04
CA VAL A 8 -7.98 0.97 -0.58
C VAL A 8 -7.80 1.98 -1.71
N ALA A 9 -7.45 1.52 -2.92
CA ALA A 9 -7.27 2.38 -4.09
C ALA A 9 -8.58 3.08 -4.50
N ARG A 10 -9.69 2.35 -4.53
CA ARG A 10 -11.02 2.89 -4.85
C ARG A 10 -11.45 3.94 -3.83
N GLU A 11 -11.28 3.65 -2.55
CA GLU A 11 -11.71 4.52 -1.46
C GLU A 11 -10.86 5.80 -1.35
N ALA A 12 -9.55 5.66 -1.57
CA ALA A 12 -8.63 6.80 -1.60
C ALA A 12 -8.71 7.61 -2.92
N GLY A 13 -9.43 7.11 -3.94
CA GLY A 13 -9.56 7.77 -5.24
C GLY A 13 -8.27 7.76 -6.07
N VAL A 14 -7.44 6.73 -5.91
CA VAL A 14 -6.14 6.62 -6.58
C VAL A 14 -5.98 5.29 -7.30
N SER A 15 -4.98 5.18 -8.17
CA SER A 15 -4.64 3.91 -8.82
C SER A 15 -3.98 2.93 -7.83
N LYS A 16 -4.17 1.62 -8.05
CA LYS A 16 -3.48 0.54 -7.30
C LYS A 16 -1.96 0.73 -7.28
N THR A 17 -1.41 1.22 -8.39
CA THR A 17 -0.01 1.60 -8.56
C THR A 17 0.41 2.69 -7.59
N THR A 18 -0.42 3.72 -7.39
CA THR A 18 -0.16 4.81 -6.43
C THR A 18 -0.15 4.28 -4.99
N VAL A 19 -1.11 3.44 -4.62
CA VAL A 19 -1.13 2.79 -3.30
C VAL A 19 0.12 1.93 -3.10
N SER A 20 0.52 1.15 -4.11
CA SER A 20 1.75 0.36 -4.08
C SER A 20 2.99 1.22 -3.90
N ARG A 21 3.07 2.40 -4.55
CA ARG A 21 4.16 3.37 -4.38
C ARG A 21 4.20 3.97 -2.98
N VAL A 22 3.02 4.31 -2.42
CA VAL A 22 2.89 4.82 -1.04
C VAL A 22 3.35 3.78 -0.02
N ILE A 23 3.01 2.51 -0.22
CA ILE A 23 3.39 1.41 0.69
C ILE A 23 4.88 1.06 0.54
N ASN A 24 5.40 0.98 -0.69
CA ASN A 24 6.78 0.58 -0.95
C ASN A 24 7.79 1.73 -0.89
N THR A 25 7.37 2.95 -0.56
CA THR A 25 8.19 4.18 -0.55
C THR A 25 9.03 4.32 -1.84
N LYS A 26 8.46 3.88 -2.98
CA LYS A 26 9.09 4.00 -4.30
C LYS A 26 8.29 5.00 -5.12
N GLY A 27 8.52 6.29 -4.89
CA GLY A 27 8.06 7.36 -5.78
C GLY A 27 7.65 8.64 -5.09
N GLU A 28 7.76 9.74 -5.83
CA GLU A 28 7.07 11.00 -5.54
C GLU A 28 5.56 10.79 -5.66
N VAL A 29 4.93 10.46 -4.54
CA VAL A 29 3.48 10.57 -4.39
C VAL A 29 3.25 11.84 -3.60
N ASP A 30 2.30 12.66 -4.05
CA ASP A 30 1.95 13.88 -3.35
C ASP A 30 1.64 13.59 -1.88
N ARG A 31 2.16 14.43 -0.97
CA ARG A 31 2.01 14.23 0.47
C ARG A 31 0.54 14.15 0.89
N SER A 32 -0.32 14.91 0.23
CA SER A 32 -1.77 14.92 0.48
C SER A 32 -2.39 13.58 0.09
N THR A 33 -1.96 13.03 -1.05
CA THR A 33 -2.43 11.72 -1.53
C THR A 33 -1.92 10.59 -0.62
N ALA A 34 -0.66 10.66 -0.21
CA ALA A 34 -0.07 9.68 0.71
C ALA A 34 -0.73 9.72 2.09
N ALA A 35 -1.13 10.89 2.58
CA ALA A 35 -1.90 11.03 3.82
C ALA A 35 -3.29 10.38 3.70
N ARG A 36 -4.03 10.70 2.63
CA ARG A 36 -5.36 10.12 2.38
C ARG A 36 -5.33 8.59 2.24
N VAL A 37 -4.34 8.06 1.54
CA VAL A 37 -4.14 6.60 1.43
C VAL A 37 -3.87 5.99 2.81
N ARG A 38 -3.04 6.62 3.66
CA ARG A 38 -2.78 6.12 5.02
C ARG A 38 -4.03 6.16 5.91
N GLU A 39 -4.84 7.21 5.82
CA GLU A 39 -6.12 7.27 6.54
C GLU A 39 -7.06 6.16 6.11
N VAL A 40 -7.24 5.97 4.81
CA VAL A 40 -8.09 4.90 4.26
C VAL A 40 -7.58 3.51 4.67
N ILE A 41 -6.26 3.29 4.63
CA ILE A 41 -5.62 2.06 5.10
C ILE A 41 -5.97 1.80 6.57
N ALA A 42 -5.90 2.82 7.43
CA ALA A 42 -6.24 2.73 8.84
C ALA A 42 -7.75 2.49 9.05
N GLN A 43 -8.61 3.20 8.32
CA GLN A 43 -10.08 3.07 8.38
C GLN A 43 -10.55 1.68 7.95
N LEU A 44 -9.98 1.15 6.86
CA LEU A 44 -10.33 -0.17 6.35
C LEU A 44 -9.61 -1.31 7.08
N GLY A 45 -8.67 -1.00 7.99
CA GLY A 45 -7.85 -2.01 8.66
C GLY A 45 -6.97 -2.80 7.69
N TYR A 46 -6.62 -2.21 6.54
CA TYR A 46 -5.68 -2.82 5.61
C TYR A 46 -4.30 -2.79 6.24
N VAL A 47 -3.84 -3.92 6.75
CA VAL A 47 -2.46 -4.03 7.25
C VAL A 47 -1.60 -4.49 6.08
N PRO A 48 -0.76 -3.63 5.49
CA PRO A 48 0.24 -4.10 4.55
C PRO A 48 1.15 -5.05 5.33
N SER A 49 1.07 -6.34 5.03
CA SER A 49 1.92 -7.34 5.67
C SER A 49 3.38 -6.93 5.45
N SER A 50 4.04 -6.39 6.47
CA SER A 50 5.47 -6.04 6.40
C SER A 50 6.33 -7.26 6.05
N GLY A 51 5.80 -8.48 6.24
CA GLY A 51 6.38 -9.74 5.77
C GLY A 51 6.36 -9.98 4.25
N ALA A 52 5.56 -9.25 3.47
CA ALA A 52 5.57 -9.34 2.00
C ALA A 52 6.67 -8.48 1.36
N VAL A 53 7.12 -7.42 2.05
CA VAL A 53 8.22 -6.56 1.57
C VAL A 53 9.58 -7.27 1.69
N GLY A 54 9.73 -8.18 2.67
CA GLY A 54 10.92 -9.01 2.83
C GLY A 54 11.10 -10.04 1.71
N LEU A 55 10.01 -10.62 1.19
CA LEU A 55 10.07 -11.60 0.09
C LEU A 55 10.44 -10.96 -1.26
N ALA A 56 10.07 -9.70 -1.50
CA ALA A 56 10.40 -9.00 -2.75
C ALA A 56 11.81 -8.40 -2.80
N ARG A 57 12.54 -8.33 -1.66
CA ARG A 57 13.88 -7.73 -1.58
C ARG A 57 15.03 -8.70 -1.26
N GLY A 58 14.78 -10.00 -1.21
CA GLY A 58 15.83 -11.01 -1.35
C GLY A 58 15.99 -11.98 -0.19
N SER A 59 15.59 -13.23 -0.41
CA SER A 59 16.33 -14.44 -0.03
C SER A 59 15.43 -15.66 -0.23
N SER A 60 15.42 -16.19 -1.46
CA SER A 60 15.48 -17.65 -1.58
C SER A 60 16.96 -17.98 -1.60
N ARG A 61 17.53 -18.21 -0.41
CA ARG A 61 18.83 -18.85 -0.27
C ARG A 61 18.61 -20.34 -0.56
N THR A 62 18.97 -20.75 -1.76
CA THR A 62 19.40 -22.10 -2.12
C THR A 62 20.56 -21.96 -3.09
#